data_AF-A0A3C2DTR3-F1
#
_entry.id   AF-A0A3C2DTR3-F1
#
_cell.length_a   1.000
_cell.length_b   1.000
_cell.length_c   1.000
_cell.angle_alpha   90.00
_cell.angle_beta   90.00
_cell.angle_gamma   90.00
#
_symmetry.space_group_name_H-M   'P 1'
#
loop_
_entity.id
_entity.type
_entity.pdbx_description
1 polymer ?
#
loop_
_entity_poly.entity_id
_entity_poly.type
_entity_poly.pdbx_seq_one_letter_code
_entity_poly.pdbx_strand_id
1 'polypeptide(L)'
;MILHGISDYTLTPINLADDSETAFLKSLEYGAIPSYEWYCSKTGKSELDEKYNYENQLNSAAEKYQTADSVLGNLRNARMTAHYKVQDGVYCTEYNNSIIIYFNYNDTAVTVNSLTVEPKSVMRVN
;
A
#
# COMPACT_ATOMS: atom_id res chain seq x y z
N MET A 1 14.87 -7.19 4.05
CA MET A 1 13.87 -6.66 5.00
C MET A 1 13.89 -7.46 6.28
N ILE A 2 13.82 -6.78 7.44
CA ILE A 2 14.07 -7.40 8.75
C ILE A 2 12.80 -7.38 9.64
N LEU A 3 11.94 -6.38 9.50
CA LEU A 3 10.84 -6.14 10.44
C LEU A 3 9.56 -6.94 10.14
N HIS A 4 9.23 -7.18 8.87
CA HIS A 4 7.99 -7.86 8.51
C HIS A 4 7.96 -9.31 8.99
N GLY A 5 6.90 -9.66 9.73
CA GLY A 5 6.76 -10.95 10.42
C GLY A 5 7.35 -10.99 11.83
N ILE A 6 7.91 -9.88 12.34
CA ILE A 6 8.40 -9.74 13.72
C ILE A 6 7.58 -8.72 14.50
N SER A 7 7.35 -7.54 13.92
CA SER A 7 6.57 -6.46 14.54
C SER A 7 5.73 -5.78 13.48
N ASP A 8 4.56 -5.30 13.87
CA ASP A 8 3.77 -4.40 13.06
C ASP A 8 4.48 -3.04 12.95
N TYR A 9 4.34 -2.40 11.80
CA TYR A 9 4.82 -1.04 11.56
C TYR A 9 3.98 -0.36 10.49
N THR A 10 4.08 0.96 10.44
CA THR A 10 3.45 1.82 9.44
C THR A 10 4.54 2.62 8.72
N LEU A 11 4.21 3.16 7.54
CA LEU A 11 5.00 4.21 6.91
C LEU A 11 4.45 5.60 7.29
N THR A 12 4.96 6.64 6.64
CA THR A 12 4.40 7.99 6.68
C THR A 12 2.91 7.95 6.33
N PRO A 13 2.06 8.73 7.03
CA PRO A 13 0.63 8.79 6.73
C PRO A 13 0.33 9.07 5.27
N ILE A 14 -0.58 8.27 4.71
CA ILE A 14 -0.90 8.28 3.27
C ILE A 14 -1.47 9.63 2.85
N ASN A 15 -2.32 10.22 3.68
CA ASN A 15 -2.89 11.53 3.42
C ASN A 15 -1.86 12.66 3.47
N LEU A 16 -0.65 12.43 3.98
CA LEU A 16 0.42 13.43 3.98
C LEU A 16 1.24 13.45 2.69
N ALA A 17 1.25 12.36 1.94
CA ALA A 17 1.99 12.25 0.70
C ALA A 17 1.40 13.15 -0.40
N ASP A 18 2.27 13.62 -1.30
CA ASP A 18 1.84 14.36 -2.49
C ASP A 18 1.05 13.46 -3.45
N ASP A 19 1.45 12.18 -3.54
CA ASP A 19 0.72 11.14 -4.24
C ASP A 19 0.30 10.05 -3.25
N SER A 20 -0.96 10.15 -2.80
CA SER A 20 -1.54 9.22 -1.85
C SER A 20 -1.69 7.80 -2.39
N GLU A 21 -1.87 7.62 -3.71
CA GLU A 21 -2.03 6.30 -4.31
C GLU A 21 -0.68 5.57 -4.37
N THR A 22 0.37 6.28 -4.78
CA THR A 22 1.73 5.74 -4.71
C THR A 22 2.16 5.44 -3.28
N ALA A 23 1.83 6.29 -2.31
CA ALA A 23 2.14 6.06 -0.90
C ALA A 23 1.40 4.84 -0.33
N PHE A 24 0.14 4.64 -0.73
CA PHE A 24 -0.63 3.45 -0.38
C PHE A 24 -0.01 2.18 -0.97
N LEU A 25 0.28 2.15 -2.27
CA LEU A 25 0.96 1.02 -2.91
C LEU A 25 2.32 0.72 -2.27
N LYS A 26 3.10 1.76 -1.92
CA LYS A 26 4.37 1.59 -1.20
C LYS A 26 4.18 1.00 0.18
N SER A 27 3.13 1.39 0.91
CA SER A 27 2.82 0.77 2.20
C SER A 27 2.62 -0.73 2.05
N LEU A 28 1.85 -1.14 1.04
CA LEU A 28 1.63 -2.56 0.74
C LEU A 28 2.89 -3.29 0.27
N GLU A 29 3.73 -2.66 -0.57
CA GLU A 29 5.00 -3.20 -1.07
C GLU A 29 5.92 -3.64 0.07
N TYR A 30 6.01 -2.79 1.09
CA TYR A 30 6.80 -3.07 2.28
C TYR A 30 6.03 -3.82 3.36
N GLY A 31 4.78 -4.23 3.12
CA GLY A 31 3.93 -4.89 4.11
C GLY A 31 3.66 -4.05 5.38
N ALA A 32 3.72 -2.73 5.25
CA ALA A 32 3.37 -1.80 6.30
C ALA A 32 1.84 -1.63 6.36
N ILE A 33 1.32 -1.45 7.58
CA ILE A 33 -0.09 -1.12 7.77
C ILE A 33 -0.31 0.33 7.30
N PRO A 34 -1.36 0.61 6.49
CA PRO A 34 -1.74 1.99 6.13
C PRO A 34 -1.87 2.88 7.38
N SER A 35 -1.51 4.16 7.27
CA SER A 35 -1.63 5.12 8.37
C SER A 35 -2.18 6.45 7.86
N TYR A 36 -2.87 7.18 8.75
CA TYR A 36 -3.54 8.45 8.46
C TYR A 36 -3.44 9.39 9.65
N GLU A 37 -3.36 10.70 9.38
CA GLU A 37 -3.43 11.76 10.39
C GLU A 37 -4.62 12.68 10.13
N TRP A 38 -5.54 12.78 11.11
CA TRP A 38 -6.76 13.56 10.95
C TRP A 38 -6.98 14.58 12.07
N TYR A 39 -7.80 15.58 11.76
CA TYR A 39 -8.50 16.38 12.76
C TYR A 39 -10.01 16.25 12.64
N CYS A 40 -10.68 16.51 13.77
CA CYS A 40 -12.14 16.49 13.85
C CYS A 40 -12.76 17.84 13.45
N SER A 41 -12.14 18.96 13.82
CA SER A 41 -12.69 20.29 13.60
C SER A 41 -12.13 20.94 12.33
N LYS A 42 -13.01 21.50 11.49
CA LYS A 42 -12.58 22.24 10.28
C LYS A 42 -11.74 23.45 10.67
N THR A 43 -10.66 23.66 9.93
CA THR A 43 -9.73 24.78 10.18
C THR A 43 -10.15 26.05 9.42
N GLY A 44 -11.07 25.92 8.46
CA GLY A 44 -11.50 27.01 7.58
C GLY A 44 -10.52 27.27 6.43
N LYS A 45 -9.50 26.41 6.28
CA LYS A 45 -8.53 26.43 5.18
C LYS A 45 -8.77 25.21 4.31
N SER A 46 -9.30 25.43 3.10
CA SER A 46 -9.73 24.36 2.19
C SER A 46 -8.64 23.31 1.93
N GLU A 47 -7.40 23.74 1.68
CA GLU A 47 -6.27 22.83 1.39
C GLU A 47 -5.94 21.92 2.59
N LEU A 48 -6.06 22.43 3.83
CA LEU A 48 -5.87 21.62 5.02
C LEU A 48 -7.09 20.72 5.27
N ASP A 49 -8.30 21.26 5.09
CA ASP A 49 -9.54 20.53 5.30
C ASP A 49 -9.67 19.35 4.32
N GLU A 50 -9.22 19.50 3.08
CA GLU A 50 -9.17 18.38 2.13
C GLU A 50 -8.23 17.26 2.60
N LYS A 51 -7.05 17.63 3.11
CA LYS A 51 -5.98 16.69 3.44
C LYS A 51 -6.13 16.00 4.81
N TYR A 52 -6.70 16.69 5.79
CA TYR A 52 -6.69 16.24 7.19
C TYR A 52 -8.08 16.12 7.83
N ASN A 53 -9.13 16.68 7.23
CA ASN A 53 -10.47 16.55 7.83
C ASN A 53 -10.94 15.09 7.73
N TYR A 54 -11.33 14.52 8.86
CA TYR A 54 -11.74 13.11 8.90
C TYR A 54 -12.94 12.81 7.99
N GLU A 55 -13.91 13.74 7.84
CA GLU A 55 -15.11 13.50 7.01
C GLU A 55 -14.73 13.27 5.55
N ASN A 56 -13.69 13.98 5.07
CA ASN A 56 -13.19 13.86 3.71
C ASN A 56 -12.34 12.60 3.50
N GLN A 57 -11.69 12.10 4.55
CA GLN A 57 -10.71 11.02 4.46
C GLN A 57 -11.28 9.63 4.81
N LEU A 58 -12.32 9.57 5.66
CA LEU A 58 -12.77 8.32 6.29
C LEU A 58 -13.18 7.24 5.27
N ASN A 59 -13.97 7.60 4.26
CA ASN A 59 -14.46 6.63 3.28
C ASN A 59 -13.30 6.06 2.44
N SER A 60 -12.43 6.93 1.91
CA SER A 60 -11.27 6.49 1.12
C SER A 60 -10.29 5.66 1.96
N ALA A 61 -10.08 6.04 3.23
CA ALA A 61 -9.25 5.27 4.14
C ALA A 61 -9.85 3.88 4.40
N ALA A 62 -11.16 3.78 4.64
CA ALA A 62 -11.83 2.51 4.86
C ALA A 62 -11.68 1.56 3.65
N GLU A 63 -11.85 2.07 2.43
CA GLU A 63 -11.60 1.31 1.20
C GLU A 63 -10.15 0.84 1.08
N LYS A 64 -9.18 1.72 1.38
CA LYS A 64 -7.75 1.38 1.37
C LYS A 64 -7.41 0.31 2.42
N TYR A 65 -8.01 0.35 3.60
CA TYR A 65 -7.84 -0.71 4.60
C TYR A 65 -8.45 -2.05 4.17
N GLN A 66 -9.60 -2.05 3.50
CA GLN A 66 -10.19 -3.28 2.95
C GLN A 66 -9.29 -3.90 1.87
N THR A 67 -8.75 -3.07 0.97
CA THR A 67 -7.77 -3.51 -0.02
C THR A 67 -6.52 -4.05 0.66
N ALA A 68 -5.98 -3.34 1.66
CA ALA A 68 -4.81 -3.78 2.41
C ALA A 68 -5.04 -5.13 3.10
N ASP A 69 -6.21 -5.38 3.67
CA ASP A 69 -6.55 -6.67 4.29
C ASP A 69 -6.60 -7.80 3.24
N SER A 70 -7.18 -7.57 2.07
CA SER A 70 -7.18 -8.58 1.00
C SER A 70 -5.77 -8.94 0.51
N VAL A 71 -4.84 -7.99 0.54
CA VAL A 71 -3.45 -8.16 0.10
C VAL A 71 -2.58 -8.75 1.21
N LEU A 72 -2.69 -8.27 2.45
CA LEU A 72 -1.77 -8.56 3.55
C LEU A 72 -2.37 -9.33 4.73
N GLY A 73 -3.69 -9.57 4.77
CA GLY A 73 -4.41 -9.98 5.99
C GLY A 73 -3.87 -11.25 6.67
N ASN A 74 -3.41 -12.24 5.90
CA ASN A 74 -2.79 -13.46 6.42
C ASN A 74 -1.25 -13.45 6.39
N LEU A 75 -0.64 -12.29 6.12
CA LEU A 75 0.81 -12.11 6.02
C LEU A 75 1.43 -11.48 7.27
N ARG A 76 0.63 -11.03 8.24
CA ARG A 76 1.13 -10.34 9.45
C ARG A 76 2.30 -11.04 10.15
N ASN A 77 2.27 -12.37 10.22
CA ASN A 77 3.33 -13.21 10.81
C ASN A 77 4.25 -13.87 9.76
N ALA A 78 4.04 -13.60 8.48
CA ALA A 78 4.87 -14.11 7.40
C ALA A 78 6.11 -13.24 7.26
N ARG A 79 7.28 -13.90 7.19
CA ARG A 79 8.54 -13.21 6.98
C ARG A 79 8.69 -12.89 5.50
N MET A 80 8.99 -11.64 5.19
CA MET A 80 9.37 -11.27 3.84
C MET A 80 10.76 -11.84 3.51
N THR A 81 10.84 -12.64 2.45
CA THR A 81 12.05 -13.35 2.02
C THR A 81 12.78 -12.61 0.92
N ALA A 82 12.06 -11.90 0.06
CA ALA A 82 12.65 -11.11 -1.03
C ALA A 82 11.84 -9.84 -1.31
N HIS A 83 12.55 -8.82 -1.80
CA HIS A 83 11.99 -7.60 -2.37
C HIS A 83 12.94 -7.16 -3.49
N TYR A 84 12.42 -6.99 -4.71
CA TYR A 84 13.25 -6.61 -5.86
C TYR A 84 12.44 -5.95 -6.97
N LYS A 85 13.13 -5.18 -7.81
CA LYS A 85 12.58 -4.58 -9.03
C LYS A 85 12.53 -5.65 -10.12
N VAL A 86 11.33 -5.92 -10.65
CA VAL A 86 11.13 -6.84 -11.79
C VAL A 86 11.50 -6.15 -13.09
N GLN A 87 11.01 -4.92 -13.26
CA GLN A 87 11.28 -4.04 -14.40
C GLN A 87 10.96 -2.60 -14.01
N ASP A 88 11.07 -1.65 -14.93
CA ASP A 88 10.76 -0.25 -14.62
C ASP A 88 9.31 -0.06 -14.15
N GLY A 89 9.16 0.62 -13.01
CA GLY A 89 7.88 0.79 -12.34
C GLY A 89 7.22 -0.48 -11.78
N VAL A 90 7.86 -1.66 -11.83
CA VAL A 90 7.27 -2.91 -11.30
C VAL A 90 8.17 -3.60 -10.29
N TYR A 91 7.61 -3.88 -9.11
CA TYR A 91 8.31 -4.48 -7.98
C TYR A 91 7.64 -5.78 -7.54
N CYS A 92 8.42 -6.66 -6.94
CA CYS A 92 7.99 -7.95 -6.41
C CYS A 92 8.41 -8.07 -4.95
N THR A 93 7.49 -8.58 -4.14
CA THR A 93 7.69 -8.91 -2.74
C THR A 93 7.31 -10.37 -2.52
N GLU A 94 8.19 -11.14 -1.89
CA GLU A 94 7.97 -12.57 -1.60
C GLU A 94 7.96 -12.83 -0.10
N TYR A 95 7.13 -13.79 0.32
CA TYR A 95 6.98 -14.22 1.70
C TYR A 95 7.34 -15.70 1.88
N ASN A 96 7.72 -16.07 3.10
CA ASN A 96 8.12 -17.44 3.47
C ASN A 96 6.98 -18.49 3.40
N ASN A 97 5.75 -18.07 3.13
CA ASN A 97 4.57 -18.90 2.94
C ASN A 97 4.17 -19.00 1.46
N SER A 98 5.12 -18.79 0.54
CA SER A 98 4.96 -18.88 -0.91
C SER A 98 4.06 -17.81 -1.55
N ILE A 99 3.60 -16.83 -0.79
CA ILE A 99 2.83 -15.70 -1.33
C ILE A 99 3.80 -14.73 -2.00
N ILE A 100 3.42 -14.32 -3.21
CA ILE A 100 4.17 -13.36 -4.03
C ILE A 100 3.23 -12.20 -4.35
N ILE A 101 3.72 -10.96 -4.23
CA ILE A 101 2.94 -9.76 -4.51
C ILE A 101 3.70 -8.90 -5.51
N TYR A 102 3.03 -8.54 -6.59
CA TYR A 102 3.52 -7.63 -7.62
C TYR A 102 2.87 -6.27 -7.48
N PHE A 103 3.66 -5.22 -7.66
CA PHE A 103 3.24 -3.82 -7.58
C PHE A 103 3.58 -3.14 -8.89
N ASN A 104 2.59 -2.57 -9.56
CA ASN A 104 2.78 -1.81 -10.79
C ASN A 104 2.49 -0.33 -10.56
N TYR A 105 3.52 0.49 -10.62
CA TYR A 105 3.44 1.96 -10.48
C TYR A 105 3.24 2.69 -11.81
N ASN A 106 3.25 1.96 -12.93
CA ASN A 106 3.08 2.56 -14.25
C ASN A 106 1.62 2.93 -14.52
N ASP A 107 1.41 3.85 -15.46
CA ASP A 107 0.10 4.19 -16.01
C ASP A 107 -0.41 3.16 -17.04
N THR A 108 0.34 2.09 -17.29
CA THR A 108 0.01 1.01 -18.22
C THR A 108 0.09 -0.35 -17.54
N ALA A 109 -0.73 -1.29 -18.04
CA ALA A 109 -0.69 -2.67 -17.57
C ALA A 109 0.64 -3.32 -17.95
N VAL A 110 1.18 -4.16 -17.05
CA VAL A 110 2.43 -4.88 -17.29
C VAL A 110 2.22 -6.38 -17.11
N THR A 111 2.75 -7.17 -18.02
CA THR A 111 2.74 -8.63 -17.93
C THR A 111 4.04 -9.15 -17.34
N VAL A 112 3.97 -9.87 -16.22
CA VAL A 112 5.08 -10.57 -15.56
C VAL A 112 4.74 -12.05 -15.51
N ASN A 113 5.55 -12.92 -16.15
CA ASN A 113 5.33 -14.38 -16.13
C ASN A 113 3.90 -14.81 -16.54
N SER A 114 3.34 -14.19 -17.59
CA SER A 114 1.96 -14.40 -18.06
C SER A 114 0.85 -13.89 -17.12
N LEU A 115 1.20 -13.18 -16.05
CA LEU A 115 0.27 -12.49 -15.16
C LEU A 115 0.21 -11.01 -15.54
N THR A 116 -0.98 -10.46 -15.70
CA THR A 116 -1.18 -9.03 -15.98
C THR A 116 -1.44 -8.28 -14.68
N VAL A 117 -0.57 -7.33 -14.37
CA VAL A 117 -0.73 -6.38 -13.25
C VAL A 117 -1.23 -5.07 -13.84
N GLU A 118 -2.45 -4.68 -13.46
CA GLU A 118 -3.10 -3.46 -13.94
C GLU A 118 -2.32 -2.19 -13.55
N PRO A 119 -2.51 -1.05 -14.25
CA PRO A 119 -1.88 0.22 -13.89
C PRO A 119 -2.16 0.62 -12.45
N LYS A 120 -1.16 1.22 -11.77
CA LYS A 120 -1.29 1.73 -10.38
C LYS A 120 -1.99 0.74 -9.44
N SER A 121 -1.63 -0.52 -9.54
CA SER A 121 -2.32 -1.60 -8.84
C SER A 121 -1.35 -2.59 -8.21
N VAL A 122 -1.94 -3.48 -7.41
CA VAL A 122 -1.26 -4.59 -6.76
C VAL A 122 -1.92 -5.89 -7.19
N MET A 123 -1.11 -6.90 -7.49
CA MET A 123 -1.57 -8.25 -7.78
C MET A 123 -0.90 -9.24 -6.83
N ARG A 124 -1.73 -9.94 -6.07
CA ARG A 124 -1.30 -11.01 -5.16
C ARG A 124 -1.44 -12.37 -5.83
N VAL A 125 -0.42 -13.21 -5.67
CA VAL A 125 -0.35 -14.58 -6.18
C VAL A 125 -0.18 -15.52 -5.00
N ASN A 126 -1.02 -16.55 -4.93
CA ASN A 126 -1.01 -17.60 -3.91
C ASN A 126 -0.79 -18.97 -4.56
#